data_AF-A0A2E4CEP0-F1
#
_entry.id   AF-A0A2E4CEP0-F1
#
_cell.length_a   1.000
_cell.length_b   1.000
_cell.length_c   1.000
_cell.angle_alpha   90.00
_cell.angle_beta   90.00
_cell.angle_gamma   90.00
#
_symmetry.space_group_name_H-M   'P 1'
#
loop_
_entity.id
_entity.type
_entity.pdbx_description
1 polymer ?
#
loop_
_entity_poly.entity_id
_entity_poly.type
_entity_poly.pdbx_seq_one_letter_code
_entity_poly.pdbx_strand_id
1 'polypeptide(L)'
;MAASFFQKLRTKHAPTTAHCLRVAISCSGWTEWMGVDNAARDRVEVATLLHNIGKIGIPDRILRKPGKRTVDEQLIMDTSVQHGL
;
A
#
# COMPACT_ATOMS: atom_id res chain seq x y z
N MET A 1 -6.65 12.37 7.05
CA MET A 1 -7.23 11.43 6.06
C MET A 1 -6.31 10.25 5.76
N ALA A 2 -5.03 10.46 5.43
CA ALA A 2 -4.06 9.37 5.20
C ALA A 2 -3.91 8.42 6.40
N ALA A 3 -3.74 8.96 7.61
CA ALA A 3 -3.58 8.16 8.83
C ALA A 3 -4.77 7.23 9.13
N SER A 4 -6.01 7.67 8.90
CA SER A 4 -7.21 6.83 9.11
C SER A 4 -7.31 5.68 8.11
N PHE A 5 -6.91 5.92 6.86
CA PHE A 5 -6.86 4.88 5.82
C PHE A 5 -5.75 3.87 6.13
N PHE A 6 -4.56 4.35 6.47
CA PHE A 6 -3.46 3.50 6.90
C PHE A 6 -3.83 2.64 8.11
N GLN A 7 -4.49 3.23 9.12
CA GLN A 7 -4.94 2.48 10.30
C GLN A 7 -5.97 1.40 9.95
N LYS A 8 -6.93 1.69 9.06
CA LYS A 8 -7.88 0.68 8.56
C LYS A 8 -7.16 -0.47 7.85
N LEU A 9 -6.20 -0.15 6.98
CA LEU A 9 -5.40 -1.17 6.29
C LEU A 9 -4.57 -1.98 7.28
N ARG A 10 -4.04 -1.35 8.34
CA ARG A 10 -3.26 -2.03 9.39
C ARG A 10 -4.12 -3.03 10.15
N THR A 11 -5.33 -2.64 10.55
CA THR A 11 -6.28 -3.54 11.22
C THR A 11 -6.68 -4.70 10.31
N LYS A 12 -6.87 -4.45 9.00
CA LYS A 12 -7.19 -5.51 8.05
C LYS A 12 -6.00 -6.43 7.78
N HIS A 13 -4.81 -5.87 7.52
CA HIS A 13 -3.66 -6.64 7.07
C HIS A 13 -2.33 -5.96 7.46
N ALA A 14 -1.93 -6.18 8.71
CA ALA A 14 -0.70 -5.65 9.28
C ALA A 14 0.58 -5.88 8.43
N PRO A 15 0.78 -7.05 7.78
CA PRO A 15 1.96 -7.25 6.92
C PRO A 15 2.03 -6.28 5.74
N THR A 16 0.89 -5.91 5.15
CA THR A 16 0.87 -4.92 4.06
C THR A 16 1.26 -3.54 4.57
N THR A 17 0.75 -3.11 5.73
CA THR A 17 1.13 -1.80 6.28
C THR A 17 2.59 -1.72 6.69
N ALA A 18 3.16 -2.82 7.22
CA ALA A 18 4.58 -2.89 7.52
C ALA A 18 5.44 -2.77 6.25
N HIS A 19 5.00 -3.38 5.14
CA HIS A 19 5.64 -3.21 3.84
C HIS A 19 5.53 -1.76 3.33
N CYS A 20 4.34 -1.16 3.36
CA CYS A 20 4.14 0.22 2.89
C CYS A 20 5.01 1.22 3.67
N LEU A 21 5.14 1.03 4.99
CA LEU A 21 6.02 1.86 5.82
C LEU A 21 7.49 1.74 5.40
N ARG A 22 7.98 0.52 5.15
CA ARG A 22 9.36 0.32 4.67
C ARG A 22 9.59 0.99 3.32
N VAL A 23 8.65 0.84 2.38
CA VAL A 23 8.74 1.48 1.06
C VAL A 23 8.75 3.01 1.20
N ALA A 24 7.88 3.58 2.03
CA ALA A 24 7.83 5.02 2.24
C ALA A 24 9.14 5.58 2.80
N ILE A 25 9.72 4.91 3.80
CA ILE A 25 11.03 5.31 4.37
C ILE A 25 12.14 5.20 3.32
N SER A 26 12.16 4.11 2.54
CA SER A 26 13.16 3.94 1.47
C SER A 26 13.06 5.01 0.38
N CYS A 27 11.84 5.29 -0.09
CA CYS A 27 11.61 6.32 -1.10
C CYS A 27 11.92 7.72 -0.58
N SER A 28 11.57 8.02 0.67
CA SER A 28 11.94 9.27 1.36
C SER A 28 13.46 9.50 1.33
N GLY A 29 14.24 8.48 1.71
CA GLY A 29 15.71 8.55 1.67
C GLY A 29 16.28 8.74 0.27
N TRP A 30 15.67 8.11 -0.75
CA TRP A 30 16.07 8.34 -2.15
C TRP A 30 15.73 9.74 -2.64
N THR A 31 14.54 10.26 -2.31
CA THR A 31 14.16 11.63 -2.70
C THR A 31 15.08 12.67 -2.07
N GLU A 32 15.49 12.46 -0.82
CA GLU A 32 16.49 13.28 -0.15
C GLU A 32 17.83 13.23 -0.86
N TRP A 33 18.33 12.03 -1.16
CA TRP A 33 19.59 11.84 -1.86
C TRP A 33 19.62 12.49 -3.25
N MET A 34 18.48 12.48 -3.96
CA MET A 34 18.32 13.11 -5.27
C MET A 34 18.13 14.64 -5.21
N GLY A 35 18.06 15.25 -4.03
CA GLY A 35 17.82 16.69 -3.88
C GLY A 35 16.41 17.12 -4.28
N VAL A 36 15.43 16.22 -4.20
CA VAL A 36 14.02 16.54 -4.43
C VAL A 36 13.54 17.48 -3.32
N ASP A 37 12.75 18.49 -3.67
CA ASP A 37 12.24 19.45 -2.69
C ASP A 37 11.31 18.79 -1.66
N ASN A 38 11.20 19.40 -0.47
CA ASN A 38 10.44 18.84 0.64
C ASN A 38 8.95 18.60 0.29
N ALA A 39 8.33 19.47 -0.51
CA ALA A 39 6.93 19.31 -0.86
C ALA A 39 6.71 18.11 -1.80
N ALA A 40 7.64 17.86 -2.71
CA ALA A 40 7.64 16.67 -3.56
C ALA A 40 7.98 15.41 -2.75
N ARG A 41 8.93 15.46 -1.82
CA ARG A 41 9.24 14.36 -0.88
C ARG A 41 8.02 13.96 -0.05
N ASP A 42 7.33 14.92 0.55
CA ASP A 42 6.11 14.67 1.33
C ASP A 42 5.03 13.94 0.51
N ARG A 43 4.88 14.32 -0.77
CA ARG A 43 3.94 13.65 -1.69
C ARG A 43 4.36 12.21 -1.96
N VAL A 44 5.65 11.96 -2.17
CA VAL A 44 6.17 10.60 -2.37
C VAL A 44 5.94 9.76 -1.12
N GLU A 45 6.20 10.28 0.06
CA GLU A 45 5.96 9.58 1.32
C GLU A 45 4.48 9.19 1.49
N VAL A 46 3.55 10.12 1.23
CA VAL A 46 2.12 9.83 1.33
C VAL A 46 1.68 8.83 0.26
N ALA A 47 2.13 8.97 -0.98
CA ALA A 47 1.79 8.06 -2.08
C ALA A 47 2.29 6.64 -1.78
N THR A 48 3.56 6.50 -1.41
CA THR A 48 4.16 5.20 -1.07
C THR A 48 3.58 4.59 0.20
N LEU A 49 3.14 5.39 1.18
CA LEU A 49 2.47 4.87 2.37
C LEU A 49 1.07 4.30 2.05
N LEU A 50 0.39 4.86 1.04
CA LEU A 50 -0.99 4.51 0.70
C LEU A 50 -1.13 3.65 -0.56
N HIS A 51 -0.06 3.32 -1.28
CA HIS A 51 -0.16 2.66 -2.59
C HIS A 51 -0.91 1.31 -2.60
N ASN A 52 -0.94 0.61 -1.46
CA ASN A 52 -1.69 -0.65 -1.31
C ASN A 52 -3.05 -0.48 -0.59
N ILE A 53 -3.59 0.74 -0.48
CA ILE A 53 -4.82 1.00 0.28
C ILE A 53 -6.05 0.27 -0.28
N GLY A 54 -6.08 0.01 -1.60
CA GLY A 54 -7.14 -0.75 -2.25
C GLY A 54 -7.32 -2.17 -1.69
N LYS A 55 -6.31 -2.71 -0.99
CA LYS A 55 -6.43 -4.01 -0.29
C LYS A 55 -7.48 -4.00 0.82
N ILE A 56 -7.94 -2.84 1.28
CA ILE A 56 -9.11 -2.74 2.18
C ILE A 56 -10.35 -3.39 1.56
N GLY A 57 -10.55 -3.27 0.24
CA GLY A 57 -11.71 -3.82 -0.46
C GLY A 57 -11.63 -5.32 -0.76
N ILE A 58 -10.45 -5.95 -0.63
CA ILE A 58 -10.28 -7.36 -0.99
C ILE A 58 -10.88 -8.29 0.07
N PRO A 59 -11.69 -9.29 -0.29
CA PRO A 59 -12.19 -10.28 0.66
C PRO A 59 -11.06 -11.03 1.38
N ASP A 60 -11.22 -11.25 2.68
CA ASP A 60 -10.18 -11.87 3.52
C ASP A 60 -9.77 -13.27 3.04
N ARG A 61 -10.73 -14.05 2.52
CA ARG A 61 -10.46 -15.38 1.95
C ARG A 61 -9.52 -15.36 0.73
N ILE A 62 -9.44 -14.23 0.03
CA ILE A 62 -8.57 -14.02 -1.14
C ILE A 62 -7.26 -13.35 -0.70
N LEU A 63 -7.35 -12.35 0.18
CA LEU A 63 -6.21 -11.60 0.69
C LEU A 63 -5.25 -12.50 1.48
N ARG A 64 -5.81 -13.38 2.33
CA ARG A 64 -5.06 -14.27 3.22
C ARG A 64 -4.96 -15.71 2.72
N LYS A 65 -5.34 -15.99 1.47
CA LYS A 65 -5.26 -17.34 0.90
C LYS A 65 -3.82 -17.86 0.94
N PRO A 66 -3.55 -19.00 1.59
CA PRO A 66 -2.26 -19.66 1.45
C PRO A 66 -2.15 -20.32 0.07
N GLY A 67 -0.98 -20.24 -0.56
CA GLY A 67 -0.74 -20.82 -1.88
C GLY A 67 -1.27 -19.97 -3.04
N LYS A 68 -1.41 -20.60 -4.22
CA LYS A 68 -1.80 -19.91 -5.44
C LYS A 68 -3.28 -19.55 -5.42
N ARG A 69 -3.59 -18.36 -5.95
CA ARG A 69 -4.96 -17.93 -6.25
C ARG A 69 -5.43 -18.57 -7.55
N THR A 70 -6.73 -18.80 -7.67
CA THR A 70 -7.36 -19.09 -8.96
C THR A 70 -7.32 -17.85 -9.85
N VAL A 71 -7.65 -18.01 -11.12
CA VAL A 71 -7.74 -16.89 -12.07
C VAL A 71 -8.73 -15.84 -11.56
N ASP A 72 -9.94 -16.24 -11.15
CA ASP A 72 -10.97 -15.32 -10.64
C ASP A 72 -10.55 -14.61 -9.35
N GLU A 73 -9.90 -15.32 -8.44
CA GLU A 73 -9.38 -14.73 -7.20
C GLU A 73 -8.26 -13.73 -7.48
N GLN A 74 -7.45 -13.97 -8.50
CA GLN A 74 -6.42 -13.04 -8.93
C GLN A 74 -7.04 -11.80 -9.59
N LEU A 75 -8.05 -11.96 -10.44
CA LEU A 75 -8.80 -10.82 -11.00
C LEU A 75 -9.40 -9.94 -9.90
N ILE A 76 -9.95 -10.54 -8.85
CA ILE A 76 -10.43 -9.78 -7.67
C ILE A 76 -9.26 -9.09 -6.97
N MET A 77 -8.12 -9.77 -6.77
CA MET A 77 -6.93 -9.15 -6.16
C MET A 77 -6.44 -7.95 -6.98
N ASP A 78 -6.45 -8.02 -8.30
CA ASP A 78 -5.97 -6.96 -9.20
C ASP A 78 -6.80 -5.68 -9.10
N THR A 79 -8.08 -5.78 -8.70
CA THR A 79 -8.89 -4.59 -8.39
C THR A 79 -8.31 -3.75 -7.25
N SER A 80 -7.47 -4.33 -6.37
CA SER A 80 -6.79 -3.56 -5.32
C SER A 80 -5.76 -2.57 -5.87
N VAL A 81 -5.25 -2.80 -7.09
CA VAL A 81 -4.32 -1.90 -7.78
C VAL A 81 -5.09 -0.76 -8.44
N GLN A 82 -6.26 -1.03 -9.02
CA GLN A 82 -7.11 0.01 -9.63
C GLN A 82 -7.68 0.99 -8.60
N HIS A 83 -7.92 0.52 -7.37
CA HIS A 83 -8.42 1.34 -6.27
C HIS A 83 -7.32 1.85 -5.31
N GLY A 84 -6.08 1.38 -5.49
CA GLY A 84 -4.90 1.91 -4.81
C GLY A 84 -4.39 3.14 -5.55
N LEU A 85 -3.91 4.14 -4.82
CA LEU A 85 -3.25 5.31 -5.41
C LEU A 85 -1.85 4.94 -5.94
#